data_AF-A0A5E4EXV7-F1
#
_entry.id   AF-A0A5E4EXV7-F1
#
_cell.length_a   1.000
_cell.length_b   1.000
_cell.length_c   1.000
_cell.angle_alpha   90.00
_cell.angle_beta   90.00
_cell.angle_gamma   90.00
#
_symmetry.space_group_name_H-M   'P 1'
#
loop_
_entity.id
_entity.type
_entity.pdbx_description
1 polymer ?
#
loop_
_entity_poly.entity_id
_entity_poly.type
_entity_poly.pdbx_seq_one_letter_code
_entity_poly.pdbx_strand_id
1 'polypeptide(L)'
;MEHQESNVLLGLFSQDGYSKGFFMLVCMVLSWIIVHRWSQKNKNGPKTWPLVGAAIEQLMNYDRMHDWLVKYLSESNSVVVPMPFTTYTYIADPANVEHVLKTNFANYPKVI
;
A
#
# COMPACT_ATOMS: atom_id res chain seq x y z
N MET A 1 55.29 -5.32 9.40
CA MET A 1 54.24 -6.30 9.04
C MET A 1 53.04 -6.22 9.98
N GLU A 2 53.22 -5.91 11.27
CA GLU A 2 52.11 -5.81 12.25
C GLU A 2 51.13 -4.64 12.02
N HIS A 3 51.59 -3.49 11.50
CA HIS A 3 50.71 -2.36 11.18
C HIS A 3 49.74 -2.62 10.01
N GLN A 4 50.03 -3.60 9.16
CA GLN A 4 49.12 -3.97 8.06
C GLN A 4 47.96 -4.82 8.57
N GLU A 5 48.23 -5.72 9.53
CA GLU A 5 47.19 -6.59 10.10
C GLU A 5 46.19 -5.80 10.95
N SER A 6 46.63 -4.79 11.71
CA SER A 6 45.71 -3.96 12.50
C SER A 6 44.71 -3.20 11.63
N ASN A 7 45.13 -2.72 10.46
CA ASN A 7 44.26 -1.99 9.53
C ASN A 7 43.26 -2.92 8.81
N VAL A 8 43.67 -4.16 8.52
CA VAL A 8 42.77 -5.18 7.96
C VAL A 8 41.73 -5.60 9.01
N LEU A 9 42.14 -5.81 10.27
CA LEU A 9 41.22 -6.15 11.35
C LEU A 9 40.23 -5.01 11.64
N LEU A 10 40.67 -3.75 11.67
CA LEU A 10 39.79 -2.58 11.84
C LEU A 10 38.75 -2.46 10.70
N GLY A 11 39.12 -2.78 9.46
CA GLY A 11 38.20 -2.82 8.31
C GLY A 11 37.13 -3.89 8.42
N LEU A 12 37.50 -5.09 8.88
CA LEU A 12 36.56 -6.21 9.10
C LEU A 12 35.57 -5.92 10.23
N PHE A 13 36.04 -5.36 11.36
CA PHE A 13 35.16 -4.98 12.47
C PHE A 13 34.15 -3.87 12.08
N SER A 14 34.55 -2.96 11.19
CA SER A 14 33.69 -1.92 10.66
C SER A 14 32.63 -2.49 9.70
N GLN A 15 33.05 -3.36 8.77
CA GLN A 15 32.20 -4.01 7.77
C GLN A 15 31.13 -4.94 8.39
N ASP A 16 31.46 -5.61 9.49
CA ASP A 16 30.54 -6.45 10.27
C ASP A 16 29.43 -5.63 10.94
N GLY A 17 29.73 -4.40 11.36
CA GLY A 17 28.75 -3.47 11.94
C GLY A 17 27.75 -2.97 10.89
N TYR A 18 28.24 -2.57 9.71
CA TYR A 18 27.39 -2.08 8.62
C TYR A 18 26.47 -3.16 8.07
N SER A 19 26.99 -4.37 7.86
CA SER A 19 26.18 -5.50 7.37
C SER A 19 25.07 -5.88 8.36
N LYS A 20 25.39 -5.99 9.66
CA LYS A 20 24.38 -6.25 10.71
C LYS A 20 23.31 -5.14 10.78
N GLY A 21 23.72 -3.87 10.69
CA GLY A 21 22.79 -2.74 10.66
C GLY A 21 21.86 -2.79 9.46
N PHE A 22 22.38 -3.11 8.27
CA PHE A 22 21.58 -3.29 7.06
C PHE A 22 20.55 -4.44 7.22
N PHE A 23 20.99 -5.61 7.71
CA PHE A 23 20.08 -6.73 7.98
C PHE A 23 18.99 -6.36 8.99
N MET A 24 19.32 -5.59 10.03
CA MET A 24 18.35 -5.14 11.03
C MET A 24 17.28 -4.22 10.40
N LEU A 25 17.69 -3.28 9.54
CA LEU A 25 16.77 -2.42 8.80
C LEU A 25 15.85 -3.23 7.88
N VAL A 26 16.42 -4.19 7.13
CA VAL A 26 15.64 -5.07 6.24
C VAL A 26 14.62 -5.88 7.04
N CYS A 27 15.03 -6.50 8.15
CA CYS A 27 14.13 -7.26 9.02
C CYS A 27 13.02 -6.39 9.62
N MET A 28 13.34 -5.14 9.98
CA MET A 28 12.36 -4.19 10.51
C MET A 28 11.32 -3.81 9.44
N VAL A 29 11.75 -3.53 8.21
CA VAL A 29 10.84 -3.23 7.09
C VAL A 29 9.99 -4.45 6.73
N LEU A 30 10.58 -5.65 6.67
CA LEU A 30 9.85 -6.88 6.37
C LEU A 30 8.81 -7.20 7.45
N SER A 31 9.18 -7.10 8.74
CA SER A 31 8.24 -7.34 9.83
C SER A 31 7.08 -6.33 9.80
N TRP A 32 7.36 -5.06 9.51
CA TRP A 32 6.32 -4.04 9.32
C TRP A 32 5.38 -4.38 8.15
N ILE A 33 5.91 -4.82 7.00
CA ILE A 33 5.11 -5.28 5.84
C ILE A 33 4.25 -6.49 6.20
N ILE A 34 4.80 -7.47 6.94
CA ILE A 34 4.08 -8.68 7.36
C ILE A 34 2.94 -8.32 8.32
N VAL A 35 3.20 -7.48 9.33
CA VAL A 35 2.18 -7.01 10.27
C VAL A 35 1.09 -6.23 9.54
N HIS A 36 1.48 -5.36 8.61
CA HIS A 36 0.52 -4.63 7.76
C HIS A 36 -0.34 -5.61 6.95
N ARG A 37 0.26 -6.62 6.31
CA ARG A 37 -0.46 -7.63 5.53
C ARG A 37 -1.40 -8.45 6.40
N TRP A 38 -0.98 -8.85 7.60
CA TRP A 38 -1.81 -9.60 8.54
C TRP A 38 -3.02 -8.79 8.98
N SER A 39 -2.83 -7.51 9.30
CA SER A 39 -3.93 -6.60 9.69
C SER A 39 -5.00 -6.45 8.60
N GLN A 40 -4.62 -6.58 7.33
CA GLN A 40 -5.55 -6.49 6.19
C GLN A 40 -6.28 -7.81 5.90
N LYS A 41 -5.91 -8.94 6.53
CA LYS A 41 -6.50 -10.26 6.23
C LYS A 41 -8.00 -10.35 6.53
N ASN A 42 -8.49 -9.56 7.49
CA ASN A 42 -9.90 -9.57 7.92
C ASN A 42 -10.68 -8.33 7.48
N LYS A 43 -10.12 -7.54 6.55
CA LYS A 43 -10.79 -6.35 6.01
C LYS A 43 -11.34 -6.67 4.63
N ASN A 44 -12.61 -6.36 4.42
CA ASN A 44 -13.25 -6.48 3.12
C ASN A 44 -12.86 -5.25 2.30
N GLY A 45 -12.08 -5.46 1.23
CA GLY A 45 -11.58 -4.40 0.37
C GLY A 45 -10.29 -4.77 -0.36
N PRO A 46 -9.84 -3.92 -1.29
CA PRO A 46 -8.61 -4.13 -2.03
C PRO A 46 -7.39 -4.14 -1.10
N LYS A 47 -6.44 -5.03 -1.39
CA LYS A 47 -5.19 -5.18 -0.66
C LYS A 47 -4.32 -3.96 -0.89
N THR A 48 -4.05 -3.28 0.22
CA THR A 48 -3.19 -2.12 0.25
C THR A 48 -1.74 -2.50 0.52
N TRP A 49 -0.83 -1.72 -0.04
CA TRP A 49 0.59 -1.71 0.25
C TRP A 49 0.94 -0.47 1.09
N PRO A 50 1.88 -0.58 2.04
CA PRO A 50 2.14 0.48 3.03
C PRO A 50 2.46 1.87 2.46
N LEU A 51 2.97 1.93 1.22
CA LEU A 51 3.34 3.18 0.53
C LEU A 51 2.52 3.44 -0.73
N VAL A 52 2.14 2.37 -1.43
CA VAL A 52 1.53 2.48 -2.77
C VAL A 52 0.00 2.33 -2.71
N GLY A 53 -0.54 2.01 -1.55
CA GLY A 53 -1.97 1.72 -1.38
C GLY A 53 -2.41 0.55 -2.24
N ALA A 54 -3.61 0.64 -2.80
CA ALA A 54 -4.18 -0.35 -3.71
C ALA A 54 -3.73 -0.15 -5.18
N ALA A 55 -2.86 0.82 -5.48
CA ALA A 55 -2.45 1.12 -6.85
C ALA A 55 -1.79 -0.07 -7.55
N ILE A 56 -0.96 -0.84 -6.85
CA ILE A 56 -0.33 -2.03 -7.45
C ILE A 56 -1.39 -3.05 -7.85
N GLU A 57 -2.38 -3.30 -6.98
CA GLU A 57 -3.44 -4.27 -7.27
C GLU A 57 -4.34 -3.79 -8.41
N GLN A 58 -4.64 -2.50 -8.47
CA GLN A 58 -5.38 -1.89 -9.57
C GLN A 58 -4.60 -1.97 -10.90
N LEU A 59 -3.27 -1.79 -10.88
CA LEU A 59 -2.43 -1.92 -12.08
C LEU A 59 -2.32 -3.36 -12.55
N MET A 60 -2.22 -4.33 -11.63
CA MET A 60 -2.20 -5.77 -11.97
C MET A 60 -3.50 -6.23 -12.62
N ASN A 61 -4.62 -5.59 -12.27
CA ASN A 61 -5.95 -5.88 -12.78
C ASN A 61 -6.43 -4.82 -13.78
N TYR A 62 -5.53 -4.05 -14.39
CA TYR A 62 -5.89 -2.93 -15.27
C TYR A 62 -6.70 -3.38 -16.50
N ASP A 63 -6.35 -4.53 -17.08
CA ASP A 63 -7.04 -5.15 -18.21
C ASP A 63 -8.50 -5.52 -17.90
N ARG A 64 -8.79 -5.81 -16.62
CA ARG A 64 -10.09 -6.24 -16.13
C ARG A 64 -10.56 -5.40 -14.94
N MET A 65 -10.29 -4.11 -14.99
CA MET A 65 -10.53 -3.20 -13.86
C MET A 65 -12.00 -3.17 -13.43
N HIS A 66 -12.93 -3.17 -14.40
CA HIS A 66 -14.36 -3.17 -14.10
C HIS A 66 -14.81 -4.48 -13.44
N ASP A 67 -14.41 -5.63 -13.98
CA ASP A 67 -14.70 -6.94 -13.38
C ASP A 67 -14.15 -7.04 -11.95
N TRP A 68 -12.91 -6.57 -11.76
CA TRP A 68 -12.25 -6.53 -10.46
C TRP A 68 -13.03 -5.67 -9.47
N LEU A 69 -13.45 -4.47 -9.88
CA LEU A 69 -14.25 -3.57 -9.04
C LEU A 69 -15.61 -4.18 -8.69
N VAL A 70 -16.30 -4.77 -9.67
CA VAL A 70 -17.61 -5.42 -9.47
C VAL A 70 -17.54 -6.52 -8.43
N LYS A 71 -16.42 -7.27 -8.35
CA LYS A 71 -16.23 -8.28 -7.30
C LYS A 71 -16.34 -7.68 -5.90
N TYR A 72 -15.66 -6.57 -5.63
CA TYR A 72 -15.76 -5.91 -4.33
C TYR A 72 -17.11 -5.22 -4.14
N LEU A 73 -17.70 -4.67 -5.21
CA LEU A 73 -19.01 -4.04 -5.15
C LEU A 73 -20.15 -5.05 -4.92
N SER A 74 -19.94 -6.32 -5.31
CA SER A 74 -20.88 -7.41 -5.07
C SER A 74 -20.92 -7.84 -3.60
N GLU A 75 -19.80 -7.64 -2.88
CA GLU A 75 -19.69 -7.93 -1.45
C GLU A 75 -19.99 -6.70 -0.58
N SER A 76 -19.83 -5.48 -1.12
CA SER A 76 -20.00 -4.21 -0.42
C SER A 76 -20.54 -3.12 -1.34
N ASN A 77 -21.58 -2.39 -0.95
CA ASN A 77 -22.19 -1.37 -1.83
C ASN A 77 -21.30 -0.14 -2.12
N SER A 78 -20.15 -0.06 -1.45
CA SER A 78 -19.14 0.98 -1.66
C SER A 78 -17.74 0.43 -1.40
N VAL A 79 -16.78 0.78 -2.26
CA VAL A 79 -15.40 0.32 -2.19
C VAL A 79 -14.46 1.52 -2.14
N VAL A 80 -13.56 1.50 -1.17
CA VAL A 80 -12.52 2.53 -1.01
C VAL A 80 -11.20 1.97 -1.50
N VAL A 81 -10.62 2.64 -2.49
CA VAL A 81 -9.34 2.32 -3.14
C VAL A 81 -8.36 3.43 -2.78
N PRO A 82 -7.56 3.27 -1.71
CA PRO A 82 -6.56 4.26 -1.35
C PRO A 82 -5.39 4.19 -2.34
N MET A 83 -5.08 5.31 -2.98
CA MET A 83 -3.95 5.49 -3.89
C MET A 83 -2.85 6.27 -3.18
N PRO A 84 -1.62 6.37 -3.76
CA PRO A 84 -0.49 7.02 -3.10
C PRO A 84 -0.74 8.51 -2.77
N PHE A 85 -1.54 9.19 -3.59
CA PHE A 85 -1.76 10.65 -3.49
C PHE A 85 -3.23 11.04 -3.30
N THR A 86 -4.15 10.10 -3.47
CA THR A 86 -5.59 10.35 -3.40
C THR A 86 -6.31 9.09 -2.96
N THR A 87 -7.58 9.20 -2.59
CA THR A 87 -8.41 8.04 -2.27
C THR A 87 -9.58 8.04 -3.22
N TYR A 88 -9.74 6.97 -4.00
CA TYR A 88 -10.90 6.79 -4.86
C TYR A 88 -11.96 6.01 -4.10
N THR A 89 -13.18 6.54 -4.06
CA THR A 89 -14.34 5.83 -3.51
C THR A 89 -15.30 5.53 -4.64
N TYR A 90 -15.51 4.25 -4.89
CA TYR A 90 -16.49 3.76 -5.85
C TYR A 90 -17.77 3.44 -5.10
N ILE A 91 -18.88 4.00 -5.57
CA ILE A 91 -20.20 3.86 -4.95
C ILE A 91 -21.12 3.18 -5.95
N ALA A 92 -21.71 2.05 -5.56
CA ALA A 92 -22.74 1.36 -6.35
C ALA A 92 -24.14 1.41 -5.69
N ASP A 93 -24.23 1.85 -4.43
CA ASP A 93 -25.52 2.02 -3.75
C ASP A 93 -26.37 3.12 -4.45
N PRO A 94 -27.55 2.80 -5.00
CA PRO A 94 -28.40 3.78 -5.67
C PRO A 94 -28.80 4.96 -4.76
N ALA A 95 -28.95 4.74 -3.45
CA ALA A 95 -29.29 5.82 -2.52
C ALA A 95 -28.13 6.83 -2.36
N ASN A 96 -26.90 6.32 -2.24
CA ASN A 96 -25.71 7.17 -2.13
C ASN A 96 -25.41 7.87 -3.47
N VAL A 97 -25.59 7.18 -4.60
CA VAL A 97 -25.44 7.76 -5.93
C VAL A 97 -26.45 8.89 -6.12
N GLU A 98 -27.71 8.69 -5.75
CA GLU A 98 -28.73 9.74 -5.81
C GLU A 98 -28.38 10.94 -4.93
N HIS A 99 -27.91 10.69 -3.70
CA HIS A 99 -27.49 11.76 -2.80
C HIS A 99 -26.34 12.61 -3.39
N VAL A 100 -25.31 11.96 -3.93
CA VAL A 100 -24.16 12.64 -4.54
C VAL A 100 -24.57 13.41 -5.80
N LEU A 101 -25.44 12.84 -6.65
CA LEU A 101 -25.79 13.43 -7.94
C LEU A 101 -26.91 14.47 -7.88
N LYS A 102 -27.88 14.33 -6.96
CA LYS A 102 -29.01 15.26 -6.84
C LYS A 102 -28.85 16.24 -5.69
N THR A 103 -28.51 15.75 -4.50
CA THR A 103 -28.60 16.55 -3.27
C THR A 103 -27.31 17.32 -2.96
N ASN A 104 -26.15 16.72 -3.24
CA ASN A 104 -24.86 17.23 -2.79
C ASN A 104 -23.85 17.46 -3.92
N PHE A 105 -24.34 17.59 -5.14
CA PHE A 105 -23.51 17.66 -6.35
C PHE A 105 -22.51 18.81 -6.34
N ALA A 106 -22.88 19.95 -5.74
CA ALA A 106 -22.03 21.13 -5.66
C ALA A 106 -20.78 20.93 -4.77
N ASN A 107 -20.81 19.97 -3.86
CA ASN A 107 -19.71 19.72 -2.90
C ASN A 107 -18.63 18.77 -3.45
N TYR A 108 -18.84 18.20 -4.63
CA TYR A 108 -17.86 17.33 -5.29
C TYR A 108 -17.16 18.12 -6.41
N PRO A 109 -15.96 18.68 -6.15
CA PRO A 109 -15.23 19.44 -7.16
C PRO A 109 -14.88 18.52 -8.33
N LYS A 110 -15.32 18.91 -9.53
CA LYS A 110 -14.95 18.21 -10.76
C LYS A 110 -13.55 18.68 -11.10
N VAL A 111 -12.61 17.76 -11.19
CA VAL A 111 -11.29 18.07 -11.74
C VAL A 111 -11.53 18.36 -13.22
N ILE A 112 -11.48 19.65 -13.59
CA ILE A 112 -11.56 20.15 -14.97
C ILE A 112 -10.13 20.23 -15.50
#